data_AF-A0A6P2CWR6-F1
#
_entry.id   AF-A0A6P2CWR6-F1
#
_cell.length_a   1.000
_cell.length_b   1.000
_cell.length_c   1.000
_cell.angle_alpha   90.00
_cell.angle_beta   90.00
_cell.angle_gamma   90.00
#
_symmetry.space_group_name_H-M   'P 1'
#
loop_
_entity.id
_entity.type
_entity.pdbx_description
1 polymer ?
#
loop_
_entity_poly.entity_id
_entity_poly.type
_entity_poly.pdbx_seq_one_letter_code
_entity_poly.pdbx_strand_id
1 'polypeptide(L)'
;MKRYDLTDAQWNAIASFVPDCHHHGKAGHPWKDHRPLVNGILWHLHTGAPWPDTPERYGPWQTVYDRFNRWRKDGTWATILDALLIRLDNAGRIDRDLWCVDGTVIRASRSAAGAEKKSRLPAPVGWAKTHATG
;
A
#
# COMPACT_ATOMS: atom_id res chain seq x y z
N MET A 1 -13.95 5.42 23.17
CA MET A 1 -12.91 5.61 22.13
C MET A 1 -11.80 4.61 22.37
N LYS A 2 -11.42 3.79 21.38
CA LYS A 2 -10.27 2.89 21.55
C LYS A 2 -8.98 3.64 21.24
N ARG A 3 -7.85 3.15 21.79
CA ARG A 3 -6.54 3.83 21.78
C ARG A 3 -6.08 4.33 20.40
N TYR A 4 -6.48 3.65 19.32
CA TYR A 4 -6.02 3.92 17.96
C TYR A 4 -7.14 4.41 17.02
N ASP A 5 -8.34 4.63 17.54
CA ASP A 5 -9.46 5.15 16.75
C ASP A 5 -9.40 6.68 16.69
N LEU A 6 -9.72 7.24 15.52
CA LEU A 6 -9.84 8.67 15.36
C LEU A 6 -11.04 9.22 16.14
N THR A 7 -10.79 10.32 16.85
CA THR A 7 -11.85 11.20 17.37
C THR A 7 -12.69 11.75 16.22
N ASP A 8 -13.91 12.21 16.51
CA ASP A 8 -14.75 12.86 15.50
C ASP A 8 -14.05 14.09 14.90
N ALA A 9 -13.36 14.88 15.73
CA ALA A 9 -12.61 16.04 15.28
C ALA A 9 -11.47 15.68 14.31
N GLN A 10 -10.71 14.62 14.61
CA GLN A 10 -9.64 14.15 13.71
C GLN A 10 -10.21 13.56 12.41
N TRP A 11 -11.32 12.81 12.51
CA TRP A 11 -11.99 12.28 11.32
C TRP A 11 -12.47 13.41 10.42
N ASN A 12 -13.14 14.41 10.97
CA ASN A 12 -13.63 15.57 10.21
C ASN A 12 -12.49 16.37 9.54
N ALA A 13 -11.29 16.34 10.10
CA ALA A 13 -10.13 16.99 9.50
C ALA A 13 -9.63 16.28 8.23
N ILE A 14 -9.89 14.98 8.08
CA ILE A 14 -9.40 14.17 6.94
C ILE A 14 -10.50 13.69 6.00
N ALA A 15 -11.76 13.67 6.45
CA ALA A 15 -12.86 13.01 5.75
C ALA A 15 -13.07 13.51 4.32
N SER A 16 -12.87 14.80 4.06
CA SER A 16 -13.02 15.41 2.74
C SER A 16 -11.98 14.98 1.71
N PHE A 17 -10.83 14.45 2.16
CA PHE A 17 -9.76 13.97 1.27
C PHE A 17 -9.90 12.48 0.97
N VAL A 18 -10.76 11.79 1.71
CA VAL A 18 -11.07 10.40 1.44
C VAL A 18 -12.06 10.36 0.27
N PRO A 19 -11.82 9.53 -0.77
CA PRO A 19 -12.74 9.42 -1.88
C PRO A 19 -14.16 9.08 -1.41
N ASP A 20 -15.18 9.57 -2.10
CA ASP A 20 -16.57 9.30 -1.73
C ASP A 20 -16.87 7.79 -1.74
N CYS A 21 -17.70 7.35 -0.78
CA CYS A 21 -18.15 5.96 -0.67
C CYS A 21 -19.03 5.52 -1.86
N HIS A 22 -19.54 6.49 -2.62
CA HIS A 22 -20.28 6.29 -3.85
C HIS A 22 -19.31 6.29 -5.03
N HIS A 23 -19.03 5.09 -5.54
CA HIS A 23 -18.11 4.90 -6.64
C HIS A 23 -18.53 5.71 -7.88
N HIS A 24 -17.62 6.51 -8.44
CA HIS A 24 -17.78 7.12 -9.75
C HIS A 24 -17.74 6.02 -10.85
N GLY A 25 -18.91 5.57 -11.28
CA GLY A 25 -19.11 5.14 -12.68
C GLY A 25 -18.91 3.67 -13.05
N LYS A 26 -18.74 2.72 -12.12
CA LYS A 26 -18.81 1.28 -12.46
C LYS A 26 -19.72 0.53 -11.49
N ALA A 27 -20.66 -0.23 -12.07
CA ALA A 27 -21.61 -1.08 -11.37
C ALA A 27 -20.90 -1.97 -10.34
N GLY A 28 -21.08 -1.63 -9.07
CA GLY A 28 -20.49 -2.30 -7.92
C GLY A 28 -21.19 -1.85 -6.64
N HIS A 29 -21.14 -2.70 -5.60
CA HIS A 29 -21.75 -2.38 -4.32
C HIS A 29 -21.08 -1.14 -3.71
N PRO A 30 -21.83 -0.18 -3.14
CA PRO A 30 -21.28 0.99 -2.47
C PRO A 30 -20.23 0.60 -1.44
N TRP A 31 -19.22 1.44 -1.26
CA TRP A 31 -18.25 1.19 -0.21
C TRP A 31 -18.92 1.35 1.16
N LYS A 32 -18.56 0.46 2.09
CA LYS A 32 -18.90 0.64 3.51
C LYS A 32 -18.25 1.93 4.01
N ASP A 33 -18.76 2.44 5.14
CA ASP A 33 -18.18 3.59 5.83
C ASP A 33 -16.65 3.48 5.90
N HIS A 34 -15.97 4.55 5.50
CA HIS A 34 -14.52 4.62 5.46
C HIS A 34 -13.92 4.75 6.85
N ARG A 35 -14.66 5.25 7.84
CA ARG A 35 -14.10 5.49 9.18
C ARG A 35 -13.61 4.22 9.89
N PRO A 36 -14.38 3.11 9.97
CA PRO A 36 -13.89 1.85 10.51
C PRO A 36 -12.66 1.33 9.77
N LEU A 37 -12.63 1.53 8.45
CA LEU A 37 -11.52 1.08 7.61
C LEU A 37 -10.25 1.88 7.92
N VAL A 38 -10.33 3.21 7.96
CA VAL A 38 -9.20 4.09 8.30
C VAL A 38 -8.69 3.79 9.71
N ASN A 39 -9.60 3.60 10.68
CA ASN A 39 -9.21 3.18 12.03
C ASN A 39 -8.48 1.82 12.03
N GLY A 40 -8.92 0.86 11.20
CA GLY A 40 -8.24 -0.43 11.02
C GLY A 40 -6.82 -0.29 10.45
N ILE A 41 -6.64 0.61 9.48
CA ILE A 41 -5.32 0.91 8.91
C ILE A 41 -4.42 1.53 9.98
N LEU A 42 -4.90 2.55 10.70
CA LEU A 42 -4.15 3.20 11.77
C LEU A 42 -3.79 2.21 12.88
N TRP A 43 -4.69 1.30 13.24
CA TRP A 43 -4.41 0.24 14.20
C TRP A 43 -3.22 -0.63 13.77
N HIS A 44 -3.16 -1.05 12.50
CA HIS A 44 -2.00 -1.80 11.98
C HIS A 44 -0.72 -0.98 11.98
N LEU A 45 -0.78 0.29 11.55
CA LEU A 45 0.39 1.17 11.52
C LEU A 45 0.96 1.42 12.92
N HIS A 46 0.11 1.48 13.94
CA HIS A 46 0.54 1.67 15.33
C HIS A 46 1.01 0.39 16.02
N THR A 47 0.42 -0.77 15.70
CA THR A 47 0.68 -2.02 16.42
C THR A 47 1.70 -2.91 15.73
N GLY A 48 1.85 -2.81 14.40
CA GLY A 48 2.62 -3.75 13.61
C GLY A 48 2.07 -5.19 13.63
N ALA A 49 0.84 -5.38 14.10
CA ALA A 49 0.24 -6.70 14.23
C ALA A 49 0.04 -7.36 12.84
N PRO A 50 0.17 -8.70 12.75
CA PRO A 50 -0.18 -9.44 11.54
C PRO A 50 -1.59 -9.12 11.05
N TRP A 51 -1.79 -9.04 9.73
CA TRP A 51 -3.10 -8.76 9.14
C TRP A 51 -4.23 -9.71 9.60
N PRO A 52 -4.02 -11.04 9.75
CA PRO A 52 -5.08 -11.91 10.26
C PRO A 52 -5.59 -11.56 11.66
N ASP A 53 -4.81 -10.83 12.46
CA ASP A 53 -5.17 -10.42 13.81
C ASP A 53 -5.97 -9.10 13.84
N THR A 54 -6.40 -8.58 12.68
CA THR A 54 -7.25 -7.40 12.61
C THR A 54 -8.50 -7.59 13.48
N PRO A 55 -8.78 -6.66 14.41
CA PRO A 55 -9.99 -6.76 15.20
C PRO A 55 -11.26 -6.67 14.35
N GLU A 56 -12.22 -7.57 14.63
CA GLU A 56 -13.47 -7.73 13.85
C GLU A 56 -14.24 -6.42 13.61
N ARG A 57 -14.17 -5.47 14.56
CA ARG A 57 -14.79 -4.14 14.44
C ARG A 57 -14.36 -3.33 13.21
N TYR A 58 -13.20 -3.62 12.63
CA TYR A 58 -12.68 -2.94 11.44
C TYR A 58 -13.06 -3.68 10.14
N GLY A 59 -13.70 -4.83 10.26
CA GLY A 59 -14.07 -5.70 9.15
C GLY A 59 -12.94 -6.62 8.69
N PRO A 60 -13.12 -7.29 7.54
CA PRO A 60 -12.15 -8.26 7.02
C PRO A 60 -10.81 -7.59 6.73
N TRP A 61 -9.72 -8.17 7.23
CA TRP A 61 -8.38 -7.63 7.07
C TRP A 61 -7.97 -7.45 5.60
N GLN A 62 -8.46 -8.32 4.70
CA GLN A 62 -8.21 -8.20 3.27
C GLN A 62 -8.76 -6.89 2.71
N THR A 63 -9.95 -6.48 3.16
CA THR A 63 -10.56 -5.21 2.74
C THR A 63 -9.77 -4.01 3.27
N VAL A 64 -9.30 -4.08 4.52
CA VAL A 64 -8.46 -3.05 5.13
C VAL A 64 -7.14 -2.91 4.35
N TYR A 65 -6.48 -4.03 4.07
CA TYR A 65 -5.22 -4.07 3.34
C TYR A 65 -5.36 -3.63 1.88
N ASP A 66 -6.36 -4.15 1.16
CA ASP A 66 -6.58 -3.81 -0.25
C ASP A 66 -6.86 -2.32 -0.42
N ARG A 67 -7.62 -1.75 0.52
CA ARG A 67 -7.89 -0.32 0.53
C ARG A 67 -6.65 0.50 0.84
N PHE A 68 -5.88 0.12 1.86
CA PHE A 68 -4.60 0.75 2.16
C PHE A 68 -3.71 0.77 0.93
N ASN A 69 -3.55 -0.38 0.26
CA ASN A 69 -2.69 -0.52 -0.92
C ASN A 69 -3.21 0.28 -2.11
N ARG A 70 -4.54 0.34 -2.31
CA ARG A 70 -5.15 1.17 -3.36
C ARG A 70 -4.86 2.65 -3.13
N TRP A 71 -5.16 3.15 -1.93
CA TRP A 71 -4.96 4.56 -1.56
C TRP A 71 -3.50 4.98 -1.50
N ARG A 72 -2.60 4.03 -1.28
CA ARG A 72 -1.16 4.25 -1.39
C ARG A 72 -0.73 4.42 -2.85
N LYS A 73 -1.33 3.67 -3.77
CA LYS A 73 -1.00 3.72 -5.20
C LYS A 73 -1.63 4.91 -5.92
N ASP A 74 -2.85 5.30 -5.55
CA ASP A 74 -3.56 6.42 -6.17
C ASP A 74 -3.20 7.79 -5.57
N GLY A 75 -2.42 7.81 -4.48
CA GLY A 75 -1.93 9.04 -3.85
C GLY A 75 -2.84 9.62 -2.77
N THR A 76 -3.98 9.01 -2.47
CA THR A 76 -4.92 9.48 -1.42
C THR A 76 -4.22 9.72 -0.08
N TRP A 77 -3.32 8.81 0.34
CA TRP A 77 -2.57 8.99 1.58
C TRP A 77 -1.62 10.19 1.55
N ALA A 78 -0.99 10.44 0.41
CA ALA A 78 -0.11 11.60 0.24
C ALA A 78 -0.93 12.89 0.33
N THR A 79 -2.09 12.95 -0.33
CA THR A 79 -2.99 14.10 -0.25
C THR A 79 -3.46 14.38 1.19
N ILE A 80 -3.84 13.34 1.95
CA ILE A 80 -4.21 13.49 3.36
C ILE A 80 -3.03 14.04 4.17
N LEU A 81 -1.84 13.49 3.98
CA LEU A 81 -0.64 13.92 4.69
C LEU A 81 -0.31 15.39 4.39
N ASP A 82 -0.28 15.77 3.11
CA ASP A 82 0.01 17.14 2.68
C ASP A 82 -0.98 18.15 3.29
N ALA A 83 -2.28 17.82 3.27
CA ALA A 83 -3.31 18.67 3.86
C ALA A 83 -3.10 18.85 5.38
N LEU A 84 -2.74 17.78 6.09
CA LEU A 84 -2.45 17.85 7.52
C LEU A 84 -1.16 18.64 7.81
N LEU A 85 -0.13 18.49 6.98
CA LEU A 85 1.11 19.26 7.10
C LEU A 85 0.87 20.76 6.89
N ILE A 86 0.14 21.13 5.82
CA ILE A 86 -0.25 22.54 5.57
C ILE A 86 -1.03 23.10 6.76
N ARG A 87 -1.97 22.33 7.31
CA ARG A 87 -2.75 22.75 8.47
C ARG A 87 -1.87 22.99 9.71
N LEU A 88 -0.92 22.10 9.98
CA LEU A 88 -0.01 22.23 11.11
C LEU A 88 0.97 23.38 10.93
N ASP A 89 1.47 23.57 9.71
CA ASP A 89 2.35 24.69 9.36
C ASP A 89 1.65 26.04 9.56
N ASN A 90 0.43 26.18 9.04
CA ASN A 90 -0.39 27.39 9.24
C ASN A 90 -0.70 27.67 10.71
N ALA A 91 -0.69 26.64 11.55
CA ALA A 91 -0.86 26.76 13.00
C ALA A 91 0.46 27.02 13.75
N GLY A 92 1.59 27.19 13.05
CA GLY A 92 2.91 27.38 13.62
C GLY A 92 3.42 26.15 14.41
N ARG A 93 2.95 24.95 14.05
CA ARG A 93 3.25 23.69 14.76
C ARG A 93 4.35 22.88 14.08
N ILE A 94 4.87 23.34 12.94
CA ILE A 94 5.99 22.74 12.23
C ILE A 94 7.16 23.71 12.34
N ASP A 95 8.27 23.22 12.89
CA ASP A 95 9.55 23.92 12.85
C ASP A 95 10.18 23.67 11.47
N ARG A 96 10.35 24.73 10.69
CA ARG A 96 10.91 24.69 9.33
C ARG A 96 12.44 24.61 9.33
N ASP A 97 13.08 24.92 10.47
CA ASP A 97 14.53 24.88 10.64
C ASP A 97 15.00 23.49 11.09
N LEU A 98 14.09 22.66 11.62
CA LEU A 98 14.36 21.29 12.05
C LEU A 98 14.01 20.27 10.95
N TRP A 99 15.01 19.59 10.40
CA TRP A 99 14.84 18.52 9.42
C TRP A 99 15.28 17.17 10.00
N CYS A 100 14.35 16.21 10.04
CA CYS A 100 14.64 14.82 10.41
C CYS A 100 14.45 13.93 9.17
N VAL A 101 15.49 13.20 8.79
CA VAL A 101 15.44 12.20 7.72
C VAL A 101 15.67 10.83 8.34
N ASP A 102 14.70 9.93 8.24
CA ASP A 102 14.87 8.53 8.58
C ASP A 102 15.18 7.70 7.33
N GLY A 103 16.03 6.70 7.49
CA GLY A 103 16.41 5.79 6.42
C GLY A 103 16.53 4.37 6.95
N THR A 104 16.03 3.40 6.20
CA THR A 104 16.19 1.97 6.50
C THR A 104 17.12 1.32 5.49
N VAL A 105 18.25 0.76 5.96
CA VAL A 105 19.16 -0.03 5.13
C VAL A 105 18.83 -1.51 5.30
N ILE A 106 18.24 -2.13 4.27
CA ILE A 106 18.02 -3.58 4.24
C ILE A 106 19.16 -4.22 3.46
N ARG A 107 19.95 -5.07 4.14
CA ARG A 107 21.02 -5.83 3.48
C ARG A 107 20.41 -6.90 2.58
N ALA A 108 20.72 -6.89 1.29
CA ALA A 108 20.27 -7.93 0.37
C ALA A 108 20.87 -9.29 0.76
N SER A 109 20.08 -10.37 0.65
CA SER A 109 20.61 -11.73 0.82
C SER A 109 21.57 -12.07 -0.33
N ARG A 110 22.53 -12.98 -0.08
CA ARG A 110 23.48 -13.46 -1.11
C ARG A 110 22.78 -14.01 -2.36
N SER A 111 21.55 -14.51 -2.21
CA SER A 111 20.74 -15.08 -3.30
C SER A 111 19.94 -14.04 -4.10
N ALA A 112 20.02 -12.75 -3.75
CA ALA A 112 19.38 -11.66 -4.50
C ALA A 112 20.21 -11.18 -5.70
N ALA A 113 21.49 -11.54 -5.77
CA ALA A 113 22.29 -11.38 -6.98
C ALA A 113 21.81 -12.43 -7.99
N GLY A 114 20.96 -12.02 -8.94
CA GLY A 114 20.39 -12.92 -9.93
C GLY A 114 21.48 -13.72 -10.67
N ALA A 115 21.23 -15.01 -10.87
CA ALA A 115 22.09 -15.84 -11.72
C ALA A 115 21.99 -15.35 -13.17
N GLU A 116 23.13 -15.33 -13.87
CA GLU A 116 23.21 -14.99 -15.29
C GLU A 116 22.25 -15.89 -16.11
N LYS A 117 21.30 -15.28 -16.84
CA LYS A 117 20.44 -16.01 -17.77
C LYS A 117 21.29 -16.50 -18.94
N LYS A 118 21.63 -17.79 -18.98
CA LYS A 118 22.11 -18.44 -20.21
C LYS A 118 21.07 -18.21 -21.31
N SER A 119 21.41 -17.43 -22.32
CA SER A 119 20.63 -17.35 -23.55
C SER A 119 20.62 -18.75 -24.18
N ARG A 120 19.43 -19.23 -24.52
CA ARG A 120 19.27 -20.52 -25.21
C ARG A 120 19.82 -20.32 -26.62
N LEU A 121 21.03 -20.83 -26.89
CA LEU A 121 21.54 -20.90 -28.25
C LEU A 121 20.49 -21.63 -29.12
N PRO A 122 20.21 -21.16 -30.34
CA PRO A 122 19.28 -21.84 -31.23
C PRO A 122 19.79 -23.26 -31.52
N ALA A 123 18.85 -24.21 -31.62
CA ALA A 123 19.17 -25.61 -31.86
C ALA A 123 20.00 -25.75 -33.15
N PRO A 124 21.06 -26.59 -33.16
CA PRO A 124 21.83 -26.82 -34.37
C PRO A 124 20.93 -27.46 -35.45
N VAL A 125 21.05 -26.94 -36.67
CA VAL A 125 20.30 -27.36 -37.85
C VAL A 125 20.74 -28.77 -38.27
N GLY A 126 19.76 -29.68 -38.33
CA GLY A 126 19.66 -30.89 -39.16
C GLY A 126 20.92 -31.71 -39.46
N TRP A 127 21.02 -32.90 -38.85
CA TRP A 127 21.79 -34.00 -39.43
C TRP A 127 20.91 -34.78 -40.41
N ALA A 128 21.34 -34.89 -41.67
CA ALA A 128 20.67 -35.68 -42.68
C ALA A 128 20.92 -37.18 -42.44
N LYS A 129 19.84 -37.99 -42.34
CA LYS A 129 19.93 -39.45 -42.43
C LYS A 129 20.01 -39.83 -43.91
N THR A 130 21.15 -40.37 -44.33
CA THR A 130 21.25 -41.13 -45.56
C THR A 130 20.53 -42.48 -45.36
N HIS A 131 19.53 -42.76 -46.18
CA HIS A 131 18.94 -44.09 -46.29
C HIS A 131 19.77 -44.91 -47.28
N ALA A 132 20.30 -46.04 -46.82
CA ALA A 132 20.78 -47.11 -47.70
C ALA A 132 19.70 -48.20 -47.70
N THR A 133 19.12 -48.48 -48.86
CA THR A 133 18.32 -49.67 -49.13
C THR A 133 18.98 -50.39 -50.30
N GLY A 134 19.19 -51.69 -50.14
CA GLY A 134 19.68 -52.58 -51.19
C GLY A 134 18.63 -52.98 -52.22
#